data_AF-A0A6L7MNX3-F1
#
_entry.id   AF-A0A6L7MNX3-F1
#
_cell.length_a   1.000
_cell.length_b   1.000
_cell.length_c   1.000
_cell.angle_alpha   90.00
_cell.angle_beta   90.00
_cell.angle_gamma   90.00
#
_symmetry.space_group_name_H-M   'P 1'
#
loop_
_entity.id
_entity.type
_entity.pdbx_description
1 polymer ?
#
loop_
_entity_poly.entity_id
_entity_poly.type
_entity_poly.pdbx_seq_one_letter_code
_entity_poly.pdbx_strand_id
1 'polypeptide(L)'
;MDIVVRPTDLQNDMHSLRVGISRERERGIITSAYICLAPSQRLTPEYCHRLLHSYDLAKVFYGLGSGLRQNLDWTDFKRLPCLVPPLVEQAAITRFLNHADRIISRYIAAKEKLIALLDEYKQALVHQAVTGQIDVRTGRPYPAYRDSGVEGFGAIPQNWAVMPLKRVLSRLVDCEHKTAPAVPNSPYHVVRTSGVRNGKLNWAGTYCTDVDSFERWTRRTVPRPNDVIFTREAPAGEACLVPSGRRVCLGQRTVLMRTDQDRYDPSFLVHMIYEGPPKPSVNIASQGATVGHFNVDDIGSLPVFVPPLDEQVAVVAFLSRLISRIGNARSLLEQATLRLREYRTRLIADVVTGKLDVREAAAALPDLESDADGVEFKAELDGTAPIA
;
A
#
# COMPACT_ATOMS: atom_id res chain seq x y z
N MET A 1 -0.33 -8.86 39.37
CA MET A 1 -0.34 -8.08 38.13
C MET A 1 -1.26 -6.91 38.35
N ASP A 2 -0.88 -5.74 37.86
CA ASP A 2 -1.66 -4.50 37.96
C ASP A 2 -2.14 -4.10 36.57
N ILE A 3 -3.28 -3.40 36.51
CA ILE A 3 -3.80 -2.85 35.27
C ILE A 3 -3.37 -1.40 35.16
N VAL A 4 -2.78 -1.06 34.02
CA VAL A 4 -2.38 0.31 33.71
C VAL A 4 -3.37 0.87 32.69
N VAL A 5 -3.97 2.00 33.02
CA VAL A 5 -4.92 2.68 32.17
C VAL A 5 -4.35 4.03 31.74
N ARG A 6 -4.45 4.32 30.44
CA ARG A 6 -4.14 5.61 29.83
C ARG A 6 -5.43 6.43 29.75
N PRO A 7 -5.69 7.35 30.69
CA PRO A 7 -6.92 8.13 30.74
C PRO A 7 -7.07 9.13 29.58
N THR A 8 -5.97 9.51 28.93
CA THR A 8 -5.98 10.50 27.86
C THR A 8 -5.73 9.87 26.50
N ASP A 9 -6.45 10.34 25.50
CA ASP A 9 -6.19 10.09 24.08
C ASP A 9 -5.87 11.42 23.40
N LEU A 10 -4.57 11.77 23.39
CA LEU A 10 -4.09 13.04 22.84
C LEU A 10 -4.33 13.15 21.32
N GLN A 11 -4.44 12.01 20.64
CA GLN A 11 -4.65 11.95 19.19
C GLN A 11 -6.13 11.86 18.83
N ASN A 12 -6.99 11.56 19.82
CA ASN A 12 -8.41 11.25 19.64
C ASN A 12 -8.63 10.27 18.46
N ASP A 13 -7.72 9.31 18.33
CA ASP A 13 -7.66 8.41 17.17
C ASP A 13 -8.68 7.28 17.28
N MET A 14 -9.26 7.07 18.48
CA MET A 14 -10.20 5.98 18.79
C MET A 14 -9.63 4.57 18.50
N HIS A 15 -8.32 4.45 18.30
CA HIS A 15 -7.63 3.22 17.91
C HIS A 15 -6.53 2.83 18.89
N SER A 16 -5.93 3.82 19.57
CA SER A 16 -4.91 3.59 20.58
C SER A 16 -5.46 2.81 21.78
N LEU A 17 -4.78 1.73 22.16
CA LEU A 17 -5.11 0.94 23.35
C LEU A 17 -4.99 1.81 24.61
N ARG A 18 -6.07 1.92 25.38
CA ARG A 18 -6.06 2.66 26.66
C ARG A 18 -5.79 1.78 27.87
N VAL A 19 -5.76 0.45 27.72
CA VAL A 19 -5.64 -0.49 28.85
C VAL A 19 -4.51 -1.47 28.59
N GLY A 20 -3.66 -1.68 29.60
CA GLY A 20 -2.61 -2.68 29.61
C GLY A 20 -2.55 -3.43 30.93
N ILE A 21 -1.87 -4.57 30.94
CA ILE A 21 -1.64 -5.40 32.13
C ILE A 21 -0.14 -5.58 32.33
N SER A 22 0.35 -5.40 33.56
CA SER A 22 1.76 -5.68 33.88
C SER A 22 2.01 -7.18 33.96
N ARG A 23 3.15 -7.66 33.45
CA ARG A 23 3.50 -9.08 33.55
C ARG A 23 3.97 -9.41 34.96
N GLU A 24 3.87 -10.68 35.32
CA GLU A 24 4.41 -11.17 36.58
C GLU A 24 5.91 -10.86 36.70
N ARG A 25 6.31 -10.31 37.87
CA ARG A 25 7.70 -9.96 38.24
C ARG A 25 8.31 -8.75 37.52
N GLU A 26 7.55 -8.01 36.73
CA GLU A 26 8.00 -6.71 36.21
C GLU A 26 7.69 -5.60 37.22
N ARG A 27 8.74 -4.94 37.75
CA ARG A 27 8.61 -3.76 38.59
C ARG A 27 8.97 -2.52 37.76
N GLY A 28 8.02 -1.63 37.58
CA GLY A 28 8.17 -0.42 36.77
C GLY A 28 7.66 0.82 37.49
N ILE A 29 7.95 1.99 36.90
CA ILE A 29 7.39 3.28 37.31
C ILE A 29 6.50 3.76 36.16
N ILE A 30 5.30 4.22 36.49
CA ILE A 30 4.41 4.88 35.52
C ILE A 30 4.47 6.39 35.73
N THR A 31 4.25 7.16 34.66
CA THR A 31 4.12 8.62 34.77
C THR A 31 2.78 8.95 35.44
N SER A 32 2.66 10.15 36.01
CA SER A 32 1.41 10.64 36.60
C SER A 32 0.25 10.78 35.59
N ALA A 33 0.52 10.63 34.29
CA ALA A 33 -0.50 10.63 33.25
C ALA A 33 -1.25 9.30 33.14
N TYR A 34 -0.83 8.25 33.86
CA TYR A 34 -1.48 6.93 33.85
C TYR A 34 -2.12 6.62 35.21
N ILE A 35 -3.13 5.76 35.19
CA ILE A 35 -3.79 5.23 36.39
C ILE A 35 -3.37 3.77 36.57
N CYS A 36 -2.92 3.42 37.77
CA CYS A 36 -2.65 2.03 38.15
C CYS A 36 -3.83 1.49 38.96
N LEU A 37 -4.38 0.34 38.55
CA LEU A 37 -5.49 -0.32 39.20
C LEU A 37 -5.08 -1.72 39.64
N ALA A 38 -5.24 -2.01 40.93
CA ALA A 38 -5.09 -3.34 41.49
C ALA A 38 -6.47 -4.00 41.63
N PRO A 39 -6.72 -5.17 41.02
CA PRO A 39 -7.99 -5.87 41.16
C PRO A 39 -8.17 -6.40 42.59
N SER A 40 -9.41 -6.34 43.10
CA SER A 40 -9.77 -6.99 44.37
C SER A 40 -9.78 -8.53 44.24
N GLN A 41 -9.85 -9.25 45.35
CA GLN A 41 -9.93 -10.73 45.36
C GLN A 41 -11.13 -11.32 44.57
N ARG A 42 -12.12 -10.49 44.21
CA ARG A 42 -13.28 -10.91 43.41
C ARG A 42 -12.99 -10.95 41.90
N LEU A 43 -11.89 -10.34 41.43
CA LEU A 43 -11.56 -10.25 40.01
C LEU A 43 -10.13 -10.77 39.79
N THR A 44 -9.96 -11.64 38.80
CA THR A 44 -8.62 -11.97 38.30
C THR A 44 -8.06 -10.78 37.51
N PRO A 45 -6.74 -10.50 37.57
CA PRO A 45 -6.13 -9.44 36.78
C PRO A 45 -6.40 -9.56 35.28
N GLU A 46 -6.32 -10.77 34.73
CA GLU A 46 -6.53 -11.04 33.31
C GLU A 46 -7.96 -10.73 32.88
N TYR A 47 -8.96 -11.13 33.67
CA TYR A 47 -10.34 -10.80 33.40
C TYR A 47 -10.61 -9.30 33.58
N CYS A 48 -10.02 -8.66 34.60
CA CYS A 48 -10.13 -7.21 34.80
C CYS A 48 -9.59 -6.43 33.59
N HIS A 49 -8.44 -6.86 33.05
CA HIS A 49 -7.91 -6.34 31.79
C HIS A 49 -8.88 -6.52 30.63
N ARG A 50 -9.45 -7.73 30.44
CA ARG A 50 -10.42 -8.01 29.37
C ARG A 50 -11.70 -7.17 29.51
N LEU A 51 -12.17 -6.96 30.74
CA LEU A 51 -13.32 -6.12 31.05
C LEU A 51 -13.10 -4.67 30.64
N LEU A 52 -12.02 -4.06 31.14
CA LEU A 52 -11.69 -2.67 30.84
C LEU A 52 -11.36 -2.47 29.36
N HIS A 53 -10.69 -3.44 28.73
CA HIS A 53 -10.46 -3.42 27.29
C HIS A 53 -11.77 -3.50 26.48
N SER A 54 -12.74 -4.31 26.92
CA SER A 54 -14.07 -4.36 26.26
C SER A 54 -14.81 -3.02 26.34
N TYR A 55 -14.66 -2.29 27.45
CA TYR A 55 -15.25 -0.96 27.63
C TYR A 55 -14.61 0.09 26.72
N ASP A 56 -13.28 0.01 26.54
CA ASP A 56 -12.56 0.86 25.58
C ASP A 56 -13.00 0.57 24.13
N LEU A 57 -13.11 -0.71 23.78
CA LEU A 57 -13.59 -1.16 22.47
C LEU A 57 -15.03 -0.70 22.20
N ALA A 58 -15.91 -0.79 23.20
CA ALA A 58 -17.30 -0.32 23.15
C ALA A 58 -17.43 1.21 23.30
N LYS A 59 -16.31 1.94 23.40
CA LYS A 59 -16.25 3.40 23.54
C LYS A 59 -16.98 3.94 24.78
N VAL A 60 -17.13 3.13 25.82
CA VAL A 60 -17.71 3.53 27.11
C VAL A 60 -16.89 4.66 27.73
N PHE A 61 -15.56 4.59 27.63
CA PHE A 61 -14.64 5.61 28.10
C PHE A 61 -14.86 6.99 27.47
N TYR A 62 -15.34 7.06 26.23
CA TYR A 62 -15.63 8.32 25.54
C TYR A 62 -16.94 8.96 26.01
N GLY A 63 -17.82 8.20 26.67
CA GLY A 63 -19.03 8.72 27.31
C GLY A 63 -18.79 9.25 28.73
N LEU A 64 -17.62 8.97 29.31
CA LEU A 64 -17.27 9.37 30.68
C LEU A 64 -16.40 10.63 30.69
N GLY A 65 -15.59 10.84 29.65
CA GLY A 65 -14.67 11.97 29.55
C GLY A 65 -15.38 13.29 29.28
N SER A 66 -14.78 14.39 29.74
CA SER A 66 -15.25 15.75 29.45
C SER A 66 -14.27 16.51 28.55
N GLY A 67 -14.79 17.45 27.75
CA GLY A 67 -14.01 18.31 26.85
C GLY A 67 -13.44 17.62 25.61
N LEU A 68 -12.71 18.39 24.79
CA LEU A 68 -12.18 17.94 23.49
C LEU A 68 -11.08 16.86 23.58
N ARG A 69 -10.44 16.70 24.75
CA ARG A 69 -9.33 15.76 24.97
C ARG A 69 -9.75 14.45 25.65
N GLN A 70 -11.04 14.29 25.97
CA GLN A 70 -11.59 13.07 26.56
C GLN A 70 -10.77 12.55 27.75
N ASN A 71 -10.41 13.47 28.66
CA ASN A 71 -9.66 13.15 29.87
C ASN A 71 -10.58 12.42 30.85
N LEU A 72 -10.10 11.29 31.36
CA LEU A 72 -10.74 10.53 32.43
C LEU A 72 -9.95 10.67 33.72
N ASP A 73 -10.63 10.86 34.84
CA ASP A 73 -9.99 10.87 36.15
C ASP A 73 -10.37 9.63 36.98
N TRP A 74 -9.78 9.51 38.17
CA TRP A 74 -10.11 8.42 39.08
C TRP A 74 -11.59 8.42 39.51
N THR A 75 -12.23 9.58 39.57
CA THR A 75 -13.64 9.72 39.93
C THR A 75 -14.56 9.10 38.87
N ASP A 76 -14.18 9.18 37.60
CA ASP A 76 -14.88 8.52 36.50
C ASP A 76 -14.72 7.00 36.60
N PHE A 77 -13.49 6.52 36.78
CA PHE A 77 -13.21 5.08 36.88
C PHE A 77 -13.83 4.40 38.10
N LYS A 78 -13.83 5.05 39.28
CA LYS A 78 -14.38 4.45 40.51
C LYS A 78 -15.90 4.23 40.45
N ARG A 79 -16.60 4.93 39.55
CA ARG A 79 -18.06 4.82 39.34
C ARG A 79 -18.44 3.86 38.21
N LEU A 80 -17.45 3.36 37.48
CA LEU A 80 -17.68 2.47 36.36
C LEU A 80 -18.28 1.14 36.86
N PRO A 81 -19.43 0.70 36.32
CA PRO A 81 -19.97 -0.60 36.67
C PRO A 81 -18.99 -1.72 36.30
N CYS A 82 -18.74 -2.65 37.22
CA CYS A 82 -17.89 -3.81 36.99
C CYS A 82 -18.74 -5.08 36.94
N LEU A 83 -18.60 -5.85 35.87
CA LEU A 83 -19.18 -7.19 35.77
C LEU A 83 -18.29 -8.15 36.55
N VAL A 84 -18.83 -8.80 37.59
CA VAL A 84 -18.07 -9.66 38.52
C VAL A 84 -18.66 -11.08 38.53
N PRO A 85 -18.48 -11.87 37.47
CA PRO A 85 -18.90 -13.26 37.46
C PRO A 85 -18.04 -14.10 38.42
N PRO A 86 -18.44 -15.33 38.79
CA PRO A 86 -17.64 -16.22 39.63
C PRO A 86 -16.23 -16.45 39.07
N LEU A 87 -15.24 -16.67 39.94
CA LEU A 87 -13.82 -16.83 39.54
C LEU A 87 -13.61 -17.93 38.48
N VAL A 88 -14.38 -19.02 38.56
CA VAL A 88 -14.34 -20.13 37.59
C VAL A 88 -14.78 -19.66 36.20
N GLU A 89 -15.80 -18.79 36.13
CA GLU A 89 -16.29 -18.22 34.88
C GLU A 89 -15.31 -17.19 34.31
N GLN A 90 -14.68 -16.37 35.15
CA GLN A 90 -13.61 -15.46 34.73
C GLN A 90 -12.43 -16.20 34.10
N ALA A 91 -12.03 -17.34 34.69
CA ALA A 91 -10.99 -18.19 34.15
C ALA A 91 -11.39 -18.78 32.78
N ALA A 92 -12.63 -19.25 32.65
CA ALA A 92 -13.16 -19.76 31.38
C ALA A 92 -13.18 -18.69 30.28
N ILE A 93 -13.69 -17.48 30.58
CA ILE A 93 -13.70 -16.32 29.67
C ILE A 93 -12.29 -16.00 29.20
N THR A 94 -11.34 -15.88 30.15
CA THR A 94 -9.95 -15.53 29.83
C THR A 94 -9.28 -16.60 28.98
N ARG A 95 -9.46 -17.89 29.32
CA ARG A 95 -8.92 -19.03 28.56
C ARG A 95 -9.44 -19.01 27.12
N PHE A 96 -10.76 -18.87 26.96
CA PHE A 96 -11.40 -18.84 25.66
C PHE A 96 -10.93 -17.66 24.80
N LEU A 97 -10.96 -16.44 25.35
CA LEU A 97 -10.55 -15.23 24.62
C LEU A 97 -9.06 -15.25 24.27
N ASN A 98 -8.20 -15.79 25.14
CA ASN A 98 -6.79 -15.94 24.84
C ASN A 98 -6.55 -16.91 23.67
N HIS A 99 -7.26 -18.04 23.66
CA HIS A 99 -7.18 -19.01 22.55
C HIS A 99 -7.70 -18.41 21.24
N ALA A 100 -8.89 -17.79 21.27
CA ALA A 100 -9.48 -17.13 20.11
C ALA A 100 -8.59 -15.99 19.57
N ASP A 101 -8.03 -15.15 20.45
CA ASP A 101 -7.10 -14.07 20.08
C ASP A 101 -5.86 -14.62 19.36
N ARG A 102 -5.27 -15.72 19.85
CA ARG A 102 -4.11 -16.36 19.20
C ARG A 102 -4.45 -16.82 17.78
N ILE A 103 -5.57 -17.51 17.62
CA ILE A 103 -6.04 -18.01 16.32
C ILE A 103 -6.28 -16.84 15.35
N ILE A 104 -7.05 -15.83 15.79
CA ILE A 104 -7.37 -14.66 14.96
C ILE A 104 -6.09 -13.91 14.57
N SER A 105 -5.18 -13.70 15.52
CA SER A 105 -3.91 -13.00 15.25
C SER A 105 -3.05 -13.77 14.27
N ARG A 106 -2.98 -15.11 14.37
CA ARG A 106 -2.29 -15.97 13.39
C ARG A 106 -2.89 -15.82 11.99
N TYR A 107 -4.22 -15.79 11.87
CA TYR A 107 -4.87 -15.61 10.57
C TYR A 107 -4.66 -14.22 9.96
N ILE A 108 -4.64 -13.17 10.79
CA ILE A 108 -4.34 -11.80 10.34
C ILE A 108 -2.90 -11.72 9.85
N ALA A 109 -1.94 -12.21 10.64
CA ALA A 109 -0.53 -12.21 10.28
C ALA A 109 -0.26 -12.99 8.98
N ALA A 110 -0.90 -14.16 8.81
CA ALA A 110 -0.79 -14.94 7.58
C ALA A 110 -1.33 -14.18 6.35
N LYS A 111 -2.45 -13.45 6.48
CA LYS A 111 -3.02 -12.64 5.40
C LYS A 111 -2.14 -11.43 5.06
N GLU A 112 -1.61 -10.75 6.07
CA GLU A 112 -0.68 -9.63 5.87
C GLU A 112 0.61 -10.09 5.18
N LYS A 113 1.15 -11.25 5.58
CA LYS A 113 2.29 -11.88 4.88
C LYS A 113 1.96 -12.22 3.42
N LEU A 114 0.76 -12.75 3.16
CA LEU A 114 0.34 -13.05 1.79
C LEU A 114 0.21 -11.79 0.92
N ILE A 115 -0.29 -10.67 1.48
CA ILE A 115 -0.34 -9.39 0.77
C ILE A 115 1.09 -8.93 0.39
N ALA A 116 2.05 -9.03 1.32
CA ALA A 116 3.44 -8.67 1.05
C ALA A 116 4.05 -9.53 -0.07
N LEU A 117 3.84 -10.86 -0.01
CA LEU A 117 4.30 -11.79 -1.05
C LEU A 117 3.67 -11.50 -2.42
N LEU A 118 2.38 -11.13 -2.47
CA LEU A 118 1.73 -10.73 -3.72
C LEU A 118 2.33 -9.46 -4.32
N ASP A 119 2.72 -8.50 -3.48
CA ASP A 119 3.37 -7.27 -3.93
C ASP A 119 4.79 -7.52 -4.44
N GLU A 120 5.56 -8.37 -3.77
CA GLU A 120 6.89 -8.81 -4.23
C GLU A 120 6.78 -9.58 -5.56
N TYR A 121 5.86 -10.55 -5.64
CA TYR A 121 5.61 -11.32 -6.86
C TYR A 121 5.22 -10.41 -8.04
N LYS A 122 4.37 -9.42 -7.79
CA LYS A 122 3.99 -8.41 -8.80
C LYS A 122 5.22 -7.65 -9.29
N GLN A 123 6.05 -7.13 -8.38
CA GLN A 123 7.26 -6.38 -8.74
C GLN A 123 8.23 -7.23 -9.56
N ALA A 124 8.49 -8.46 -9.12
CA ALA A 124 9.37 -9.39 -9.81
C ALA A 124 8.87 -9.72 -11.22
N LEU A 125 7.59 -10.05 -11.38
CA LEU A 125 7.03 -10.38 -12.69
C LEU A 125 6.96 -9.19 -13.64
N VAL A 126 6.62 -7.99 -13.13
CA VAL A 126 6.61 -6.79 -13.98
C VAL A 126 8.03 -6.53 -14.48
N HIS A 127 9.03 -6.59 -13.59
CA HIS A 127 10.43 -6.44 -13.98
C HIS A 127 10.83 -7.48 -15.03
N GLN A 128 10.61 -8.77 -14.76
CA GLN A 128 10.96 -9.87 -15.67
C GLN A 128 10.33 -9.72 -17.06
N ALA A 129 9.05 -9.33 -17.13
CA ALA A 129 8.34 -9.16 -18.39
C ALA A 129 8.84 -7.93 -19.18
N VAL A 130 9.17 -6.83 -18.49
CA VAL A 130 9.64 -5.60 -19.13
C VAL A 130 11.10 -5.71 -19.59
N THR A 131 11.94 -6.46 -18.86
CA THR A 131 13.36 -6.64 -19.19
C THR A 131 13.66 -7.87 -20.04
N GLY A 132 12.63 -8.63 -20.44
CA GLY A 132 12.78 -9.76 -21.35
C GLY A 132 13.35 -11.02 -20.70
N GLN A 133 13.23 -11.15 -19.38
CA GLN A 133 13.62 -12.39 -18.66
C GLN A 133 12.60 -13.52 -18.87
N ILE A 134 11.36 -13.20 -19.26
CA ILE A 134 10.31 -14.16 -19.59
C ILE A 134 9.57 -13.73 -20.86
N ASP A 135 9.33 -14.66 -21.80
CA ASP A 135 8.40 -14.42 -22.89
C ASP A 135 6.97 -14.66 -22.38
N VAL A 136 6.22 -13.58 -22.17
CA VAL A 136 4.85 -13.64 -21.63
C VAL A 136 3.85 -14.35 -22.54
N ARG A 137 4.18 -14.56 -23.83
CA ARG A 137 3.31 -15.27 -24.78
C ARG A 137 3.41 -16.79 -24.61
N THR A 138 4.58 -17.28 -24.22
CA THR A 138 4.85 -18.72 -24.08
C THR A 138 5.02 -19.15 -22.63
N GLY A 139 5.28 -18.21 -21.72
CA GLY A 139 5.58 -18.49 -20.33
C GLY A 139 6.97 -19.10 -20.10
N ARG A 140 7.84 -19.05 -21.10
CA ARG A 140 9.18 -19.67 -21.08
C ARG A 140 10.27 -18.63 -21.34
N PRO A 141 11.54 -18.92 -21.00
CA PRO A 141 12.67 -18.11 -21.44
C PRO A 141 12.77 -18.05 -22.97
N TYR A 142 13.41 -16.99 -23.46
CA TYR A 142 13.69 -16.83 -24.89
C TYR A 142 14.75 -17.85 -25.37
N PRO A 143 14.75 -18.24 -26.66
CA PRO A 143 15.67 -19.25 -27.16
C PRO A 143 17.14 -18.81 -27.14
N ALA A 144 17.41 -17.51 -27.19
CA ALA A 144 18.75 -16.95 -27.17
C ALA A 144 18.75 -15.56 -26.52
N TYR A 145 19.85 -15.25 -25.85
CA TYR A 145 20.08 -13.99 -25.17
C TYR A 145 21.41 -13.38 -25.61
N ARG A 146 21.49 -12.05 -25.56
CA ARG A 146 22.71 -11.27 -25.77
C ARG A 146 22.88 -10.25 -24.65
N ASP A 147 24.11 -9.84 -24.38
CA ASP A 147 24.35 -8.74 -23.45
C ASP A 147 23.64 -7.47 -23.93
N SER A 148 22.89 -6.82 -23.03
CA SER A 148 22.21 -5.56 -23.33
C SER A 148 23.20 -4.41 -23.52
N GLY A 149 24.40 -4.52 -22.94
CA GLY A 149 25.37 -3.41 -22.88
C GLY A 149 24.90 -2.25 -21.99
N VAL A 150 23.86 -2.45 -21.19
CA VAL A 150 23.37 -1.49 -20.20
C VAL A 150 23.72 -1.99 -18.81
N GLU A 151 24.42 -1.17 -18.05
CA GLU A 151 24.82 -1.48 -16.68
C GLU A 151 23.61 -1.83 -15.81
N GLY A 152 23.71 -2.96 -15.09
CA GLY A 152 22.67 -3.43 -14.17
C GLY A 152 21.51 -4.20 -14.79
N PHE A 153 21.44 -4.36 -16.13
CA PHE A 153 20.34 -5.08 -16.79
C PHE A 153 20.74 -6.41 -17.45
N GLY A 154 22.03 -6.72 -17.52
CA GLY A 154 22.52 -8.04 -17.96
C GLY A 154 22.07 -8.41 -19.37
N ALA A 155 21.66 -9.67 -19.57
CA ALA A 155 21.30 -10.20 -20.87
C ALA A 155 19.82 -9.99 -21.22
N ILE A 156 19.55 -9.66 -22.47
CA ILE A 156 18.22 -9.47 -23.07
C ILE A 156 18.02 -10.44 -24.24
N PRO A 157 16.78 -10.70 -24.69
CA PRO A 157 16.52 -11.56 -25.83
C PRO A 157 17.30 -11.12 -27.08
N GLN A 158 17.80 -12.09 -27.84
CA GLN A 158 18.65 -11.85 -29.03
C GLN A 158 18.00 -10.88 -30.04
N ASN A 159 16.68 -10.96 -30.20
CA ASN A 159 15.88 -10.16 -31.13
C ASN A 159 15.50 -8.77 -30.60
N TRP A 160 15.81 -8.43 -29.34
CA TRP A 160 15.56 -7.11 -28.79
C TRP A 160 16.70 -6.15 -29.15
N ALA A 161 16.36 -4.90 -29.48
CA ALA A 161 17.35 -3.84 -29.65
C ALA A 161 17.45 -2.95 -28.41
N VAL A 162 18.59 -2.30 -28.23
CA VAL A 162 18.77 -1.22 -27.25
C VAL A 162 18.95 0.08 -28.03
N MET A 163 18.14 1.09 -27.73
CA MET A 163 18.18 2.38 -28.43
C MET A 163 18.02 3.53 -27.44
N PRO A 164 18.58 4.72 -27.73
CA PRO A 164 18.20 5.95 -27.03
C PRO A 164 16.72 6.26 -27.22
N LEU A 165 16.03 6.74 -26.19
CA LEU A 165 14.60 7.00 -26.18
C LEU A 165 14.15 7.88 -27.36
N LYS A 166 14.92 8.90 -27.73
CA LYS A 166 14.63 9.78 -28.89
C LYS A 166 14.49 9.04 -30.22
N ARG A 167 15.05 7.83 -30.37
CA ARG A 167 14.95 6.99 -31.59
C ARG A 167 13.64 6.22 -31.72
N VAL A 168 12.85 6.15 -30.64
CA VAL A 168 11.52 5.51 -30.61
C VAL A 168 10.39 6.52 -30.42
N LEU A 169 10.72 7.81 -30.37
CA LEU A 169 9.76 8.91 -30.28
C LEU A 169 9.56 9.58 -31.64
N SER A 170 8.31 9.87 -31.98
CA SER A 170 7.95 10.76 -33.09
C SER A 170 7.92 12.23 -32.66
N ARG A 171 7.71 12.52 -31.36
CA ARG A 171 7.87 13.85 -30.76
C ARG A 171 8.36 13.80 -29.32
N LEU A 172 9.18 14.78 -28.95
CA LEU A 172 9.58 15.10 -27.59
C LEU A 172 9.47 16.62 -27.42
N VAL A 173 8.56 17.07 -26.54
CA VAL A 173 8.20 18.50 -26.43
C VAL A 173 8.26 18.93 -24.98
N ASP A 174 9.01 19.99 -24.73
CA ASP A 174 9.08 20.65 -23.43
C ASP A 174 7.87 21.58 -23.19
N CYS A 175 7.50 21.72 -21.91
CA CYS A 175 6.48 22.66 -21.45
C CYS A 175 6.86 24.12 -21.76
N GLU A 176 5.88 25.01 -21.59
CA GLU A 176 6.04 26.46 -21.80
C GLU A 176 6.83 27.15 -20.66
N HIS A 177 7.25 26.40 -19.62
CA HIS A 177 7.92 26.92 -18.41
C HIS A 177 7.16 28.03 -17.68
N LYS A 178 5.85 28.16 -17.96
CA LYS A 178 4.95 29.15 -17.36
C LYS A 178 3.73 28.45 -16.78
N THR A 179 3.15 29.05 -15.75
CA THR A 179 1.92 28.57 -15.13
C THR A 179 0.72 29.13 -15.89
N ALA A 180 -0.13 28.26 -16.43
CA ALA A 180 -1.38 28.67 -17.05
C ALA A 180 -2.35 29.20 -15.99
N PRO A 181 -3.11 30.27 -16.24
CA PRO A 181 -4.14 30.78 -15.32
C PRO A 181 -5.11 29.68 -14.87
N ALA A 182 -5.45 29.65 -13.59
CA ALA A 182 -6.42 28.70 -13.05
C ALA A 182 -7.84 29.23 -13.25
N VAL A 183 -8.65 28.47 -13.97
CA VAL A 183 -10.06 28.79 -14.24
C VAL A 183 -10.90 27.57 -13.86
N PRO A 184 -11.70 27.65 -12.78
CA PRO A 184 -12.56 26.56 -12.35
C PRO A 184 -13.58 26.16 -13.43
N ASN A 185 -14.05 24.91 -13.39
CA ASN A 185 -15.13 24.37 -14.25
C ASN A 185 -14.86 24.42 -15.77
N SER A 186 -13.59 24.49 -16.17
CA SER A 186 -13.19 24.40 -17.58
C SER A 186 -12.84 22.96 -17.99
N PRO A 187 -13.10 22.55 -19.25
CA PRO A 187 -12.75 21.21 -19.75
C PRO A 187 -11.25 21.02 -20.05
N TYR A 188 -10.43 22.08 -20.00
CA TYR A 188 -8.99 22.02 -20.31
C TYR A 188 -8.18 21.87 -19.03
N HIS A 189 -7.43 20.78 -18.90
CA HIS A 189 -6.65 20.47 -17.71
C HIS A 189 -5.16 20.73 -17.89
N VAL A 190 -4.55 21.38 -16.92
CA VAL A 190 -3.11 21.56 -16.81
C VAL A 190 -2.53 20.43 -15.96
N VAL A 191 -1.70 19.58 -16.58
CA VAL A 191 -1.08 18.43 -15.90
C VAL A 191 0.21 18.88 -15.23
N ARG A 192 0.18 18.97 -13.90
CA ARG A 192 1.36 19.28 -13.08
C ARG A 192 2.11 18.01 -12.67
N THR A 193 3.33 18.17 -12.16
CA THR A 193 4.11 17.06 -11.61
C THR A 193 3.37 16.30 -10.50
N SER A 194 2.60 16.99 -9.66
CA SER A 194 1.74 16.37 -8.65
C SER A 194 0.57 15.56 -9.21
N GLY A 195 0.23 15.75 -10.48
CA GLY A 195 -0.77 14.98 -11.21
C GLY A 195 -0.23 13.72 -11.85
N VAL A 196 1.09 13.46 -11.82
CA VAL A 196 1.70 12.29 -12.44
C VAL A 196 2.33 11.42 -11.35
N ARG A 197 1.87 10.18 -11.22
CA ARG A 197 2.38 9.25 -10.19
C ARG A 197 2.18 7.79 -10.59
N ASN A 198 3.21 6.96 -10.43
CA ASN A 198 3.14 5.51 -10.57
C ASN A 198 2.46 5.04 -11.88
N GLY A 199 2.83 5.63 -13.01
CA GLY A 199 2.26 5.28 -14.33
C GLY A 199 0.89 5.89 -14.62
N LYS A 200 0.31 6.67 -13.70
CA LYS A 200 -1.08 7.14 -13.78
C LYS A 200 -1.20 8.65 -13.64
N LEU A 201 -2.23 9.18 -14.30
CA LEU A 201 -2.67 10.56 -14.15
C LEU A 201 -3.63 10.67 -12.97
N ASN A 202 -3.25 11.43 -11.95
CA ASN A 202 -4.07 11.79 -10.80
C ASN A 202 -4.67 13.19 -11.00
N TRP A 203 -5.99 13.24 -11.23
CA TRP A 203 -6.73 14.49 -11.45
C TRP A 203 -6.69 15.45 -10.28
N ALA A 204 -6.58 14.97 -9.03
CA ALA A 204 -6.47 15.83 -7.85
C ALA A 204 -5.20 16.68 -7.87
N GLY A 205 -4.16 16.23 -8.56
CA GLY A 205 -2.93 17.00 -8.79
C GLY A 205 -3.00 18.00 -9.94
N THR A 206 -4.07 17.97 -10.75
CA THR A 206 -4.28 18.86 -11.89
C THR A 206 -5.17 20.06 -11.52
N TYR A 207 -5.28 21.03 -12.42
CA TYR A 207 -6.29 22.10 -12.33
C TYR A 207 -6.73 22.49 -13.74
N CYS A 208 -7.83 23.25 -13.86
CA CYS A 208 -8.37 23.65 -15.15
C CYS A 208 -7.90 25.05 -15.57
N THR A 209 -7.83 25.30 -16.87
CA THR A 209 -7.48 26.61 -17.48
C THR A 209 -8.47 26.94 -18.60
N ASP A 210 -8.53 28.19 -19.05
CA ASP A 210 -9.41 28.61 -20.15
C ASP A 210 -8.89 28.15 -21.54
N VAL A 211 -9.70 28.37 -22.58
CA VAL A 211 -9.37 27.97 -23.97
C VAL A 211 -8.17 28.73 -24.54
N ASP A 212 -8.06 30.04 -24.28
CA ASP A 212 -6.97 30.86 -24.83
C ASP A 212 -5.62 30.43 -24.21
N SER A 213 -5.64 30.17 -22.90
CA SER A 213 -4.52 29.59 -22.16
C SER A 213 -4.17 28.19 -22.66
N PHE A 214 -5.17 27.33 -22.89
CA PHE A 214 -4.94 26.00 -23.45
C PHE A 214 -4.27 26.05 -24.83
N GLU A 215 -4.80 26.85 -25.76
CA GLU A 215 -4.24 27.00 -27.10
C GLU A 215 -2.82 27.56 -27.04
N ARG A 216 -2.56 28.52 -26.15
CA ARG A 216 -1.22 29.09 -25.95
C ARG A 216 -0.22 28.06 -25.41
N TRP A 217 -0.61 27.23 -24.44
CA TRP A 217 0.26 26.19 -23.86
C TRP A 217 0.44 24.96 -24.76
N THR A 218 -0.40 24.82 -25.79
CA THR A 218 -0.33 23.71 -26.76
C THR A 218 0.14 24.12 -28.15
N ARG A 219 0.62 25.36 -28.33
CA ARG A 219 1.14 25.88 -29.62
C ARG A 219 2.18 24.97 -30.28
N ARG A 220 3.08 24.38 -29.50
CA ARG A 220 4.10 23.45 -30.00
C ARG A 220 3.51 22.10 -30.37
N THR A 221 2.60 21.61 -29.53
CA THR A 221 1.86 20.37 -29.79
C THR A 221 0.65 20.27 -28.85
N VAL A 222 -0.45 19.78 -29.39
CA VAL A 222 -1.62 19.40 -28.59
C VAL A 222 -1.41 17.94 -28.13
N PRO A 223 -1.39 17.67 -26.81
CA PRO A 223 -1.39 16.31 -26.28
C PRO A 223 -2.60 15.51 -26.77
N ARG A 224 -2.36 14.27 -27.17
CA ARG A 224 -3.34 13.33 -27.70
C ARG A 224 -3.44 12.11 -26.78
N PRO A 225 -4.55 11.36 -26.82
CA PRO A 225 -4.61 10.07 -26.14
C PRO A 225 -3.40 9.20 -26.47
N ASN A 226 -2.87 8.53 -25.46
CA ASN A 226 -1.67 7.68 -25.52
C ASN A 226 -0.33 8.42 -25.67
N ASP A 227 -0.30 9.76 -25.70
CA ASP A 227 0.96 10.45 -25.43
C ASP A 227 1.40 10.19 -23.98
N VAL A 228 2.71 10.18 -23.73
CA VAL A 228 3.29 10.02 -22.40
C VAL A 228 3.70 11.39 -21.86
N ILE A 229 3.21 11.76 -20.69
CA ILE A 229 3.70 12.91 -19.92
C ILE A 229 4.75 12.42 -18.93
N PHE A 230 5.90 13.09 -18.87
CA PHE A 230 6.99 12.76 -17.95
C PHE A 230 7.41 13.97 -17.12
N THR A 231 7.66 13.76 -15.83
CA THR A 231 8.06 14.81 -14.89
C THR A 231 9.57 14.96 -14.87
N ARG A 232 10.06 16.19 -14.99
CA ARG A 232 11.50 16.47 -14.99
C ARG A 232 12.06 16.73 -13.59
N GLU A 233 11.21 17.14 -12.66
CA GLU A 233 11.56 17.61 -11.32
C GLU A 233 10.38 17.38 -10.34
N ALA A 234 10.69 17.20 -9.06
CA ALA A 234 9.75 17.28 -7.92
C ALA A 234 8.42 16.49 -8.08
N PRO A 235 8.45 15.14 -8.11
CA PRO A 235 9.62 14.28 -8.27
C PRO A 235 9.98 14.09 -9.76
N ALA A 236 11.26 13.87 -10.05
CA ALA A 236 11.75 13.62 -11.41
C ALA A 236 11.54 12.15 -11.78
N GLY A 237 11.08 11.88 -13.00
CA GLY A 237 10.99 10.52 -13.54
C GLY A 237 9.65 9.81 -13.40
N GLU A 238 8.59 10.52 -12.99
CA GLU A 238 7.24 9.97 -13.06
C GLU A 238 6.68 10.09 -14.48
N ALA A 239 5.93 9.09 -14.92
CA ALA A 239 5.32 9.06 -16.24
C ALA A 239 3.85 8.66 -16.17
N CYS A 240 3.03 9.16 -17.10
CA CYS A 240 1.67 8.66 -17.30
C CYS A 240 1.19 8.84 -18.74
N LEU A 241 0.17 8.07 -19.12
CA LEU A 241 -0.51 8.27 -20.41
C LEU A 241 -1.53 9.40 -20.32
N VAL A 242 -1.66 10.14 -21.41
CA VAL A 242 -2.77 11.06 -21.65
C VAL A 242 -4.04 10.22 -21.91
N PRO A 243 -5.11 10.40 -21.12
CA PRO A 243 -6.32 9.60 -21.26
C PRO A 243 -7.17 10.04 -22.45
N SER A 244 -7.98 9.11 -22.95
CA SER A 244 -8.98 9.39 -23.98
C SER A 244 -10.06 10.36 -23.49
N GLY A 245 -10.58 11.20 -24.39
CA GLY A 245 -11.72 12.08 -24.13
C GLY A 245 -11.44 13.30 -23.24
N ARG A 246 -10.17 13.59 -22.91
CA ARG A 246 -9.78 14.74 -22.10
C ARG A 246 -8.80 15.63 -22.84
N ARG A 247 -8.96 16.94 -22.70
CA ARG A 247 -8.03 17.93 -23.26
C ARG A 247 -7.07 18.36 -22.17
N VAL A 248 -5.79 18.06 -22.38
CA VAL A 248 -4.74 18.35 -21.40
C VAL A 248 -3.64 19.18 -22.03
N CYS A 249 -3.00 20.03 -21.23
CA CYS A 249 -1.77 20.72 -21.59
C CYS A 249 -0.71 20.52 -20.49
N LEU A 250 0.56 20.70 -20.87
CA LEU A 250 1.68 20.50 -19.96
C LEU A 250 1.75 21.63 -18.93
N GLY A 251 1.76 21.28 -17.65
CA GLY A 251 2.20 22.16 -16.59
C GLY A 251 3.72 22.32 -16.58
N GLN A 252 4.23 23.22 -15.74
CA GLN A 252 5.66 23.40 -15.57
C GLN A 252 6.36 22.08 -15.18
N ARG A 253 7.64 21.95 -15.57
CA ARG A 253 8.50 20.80 -15.24
C ARG A 253 7.99 19.46 -15.77
N THR A 254 7.22 19.48 -16.85
CA THR A 254 6.77 18.26 -17.54
C THR A 254 7.20 18.31 -19.01
N VAL A 255 7.35 17.13 -19.61
CA VAL A 255 7.55 16.98 -21.06
C VAL A 255 6.49 16.05 -21.62
N LEU A 256 6.17 16.24 -22.89
CA LEU A 256 5.35 15.33 -23.66
C LEU A 256 6.24 14.47 -24.56
N MET A 257 6.02 13.17 -24.53
CA MET A 257 6.62 12.17 -25.39
C MET A 257 5.53 11.51 -26.22
N ARG A 258 5.70 11.49 -27.54
CA ARG A 258 4.86 10.72 -28.44
C ARG A 258 5.72 9.64 -29.07
N THR A 259 5.35 8.38 -28.88
CA THR A 259 6.07 7.27 -29.50
C THR A 259 5.82 7.23 -31.02
N ASP A 260 6.72 6.58 -31.74
CA ASP A 260 6.45 6.06 -33.06
C ASP A 260 5.67 4.75 -32.91
N GLN A 261 4.35 4.79 -33.07
CA GLN A 261 3.45 3.69 -32.69
C GLN A 261 3.60 2.45 -33.58
N ASP A 262 4.20 2.58 -34.76
CA ASP A 262 4.53 1.44 -35.62
C ASP A 262 5.74 0.64 -35.08
N ARG A 263 6.44 1.20 -34.08
CA ARG A 263 7.67 0.62 -33.51
C ARG A 263 7.62 0.46 -32.00
N TYR A 264 6.84 1.29 -31.30
CA TYR A 264 6.89 1.37 -29.85
C TYR A 264 5.53 1.70 -29.22
N ASP A 265 5.02 0.78 -28.42
CA ASP A 265 3.77 0.95 -27.67
C ASP A 265 3.97 1.96 -26.53
N PRO A 266 3.13 3.00 -26.42
CA PRO A 266 3.29 4.03 -25.40
C PRO A 266 3.03 3.52 -23.97
N SER A 267 2.17 2.51 -23.79
CA SER A 267 1.94 1.89 -22.47
C SER A 267 3.16 1.07 -22.06
N PHE A 268 3.77 0.36 -23.01
CA PHE A 268 5.05 -0.32 -22.79
C PHE A 268 6.15 0.68 -22.41
N LEU A 269 6.19 1.87 -23.01
CA LEU A 269 7.14 2.93 -22.63
C LEU A 269 6.97 3.34 -21.17
N VAL A 270 5.73 3.50 -20.68
CA VAL A 270 5.49 3.81 -19.27
C VAL A 270 6.08 2.70 -18.39
N HIS A 271 5.82 1.43 -18.68
CA HIS A 271 6.42 0.32 -17.92
C HIS A 271 7.95 0.28 -18.01
N MET A 272 8.51 0.56 -19.19
CA MET A 272 9.96 0.64 -19.43
C MET A 272 10.62 1.72 -18.57
N ILE A 273 9.97 2.87 -18.37
CA ILE A 273 10.49 3.95 -17.52
C ILE A 273 10.62 3.50 -16.06
N TYR A 274 9.65 2.74 -15.56
CA TYR A 274 9.63 2.31 -14.15
C TYR A 274 10.46 1.05 -13.87
N GLU A 275 10.62 0.14 -14.84
CA GLU A 275 11.25 -1.16 -14.60
C GLU A 275 12.46 -1.49 -15.48
N GLY A 276 12.67 -0.70 -16.54
CA GLY A 276 13.74 -0.89 -17.50
C GLY A 276 14.94 0.04 -17.29
N PRO A 277 15.82 0.14 -18.31
CA PRO A 277 17.04 0.93 -18.28
C PRO A 277 16.94 2.39 -17.80
N PRO A 278 15.82 3.12 -17.97
CA PRO A 278 15.68 4.46 -17.40
C PRO A 278 15.62 4.51 -15.87
N LYS A 279 15.22 3.41 -15.19
CA LYS A 279 14.91 3.38 -13.76
C LYS A 279 16.08 3.85 -12.87
N PRO A 280 17.35 3.43 -13.06
CA PRO A 280 18.45 3.92 -12.23
C PRO A 280 18.65 5.43 -12.34
N SER A 281 18.57 6.00 -13.55
CA SER A 281 18.68 7.45 -13.76
C SER A 281 17.53 8.19 -13.07
N VAL A 282 16.30 7.67 -13.16
CA VAL A 282 15.12 8.20 -12.45
C VAL A 282 15.32 8.15 -10.94
N ASN A 283 15.82 7.04 -10.40
CA ASN A 283 16.09 6.89 -8.96
C ASN A 283 17.13 7.89 -8.46
N ILE A 284 18.24 8.06 -9.20
CA ILE A 284 19.28 9.04 -8.86
C ILE A 284 18.71 10.46 -8.86
N ALA A 285 17.91 10.82 -9.87
CA ALA A 285 17.29 12.13 -9.96
C ALA A 285 16.24 12.39 -8.84
N SER A 286 15.58 11.34 -8.36
CA SER A 286 14.59 11.43 -7.27
C SER A 286 15.18 11.41 -5.86
N GLN A 287 16.37 10.81 -5.65
CA GLN A 287 16.96 10.58 -4.31
C GLN A 287 18.09 11.56 -3.94
N GLY A 288 18.58 12.37 -4.88
CA GLY A 288 19.63 13.36 -4.60
C GLY A 288 19.22 14.46 -3.61
N ALA A 289 20.18 14.96 -2.81
CA ALA A 289 19.97 16.10 -1.91
C ALA A 289 19.65 17.42 -2.65
N THR A 290 20.06 17.51 -3.92
CA THR A 290 19.61 18.49 -4.90
C THR A 290 18.51 17.86 -5.76
N VAL A 291 17.42 18.60 -6.00
CA VAL A 291 16.32 18.15 -6.88
C VAL A 291 16.92 17.77 -8.24
N GLY A 292 16.96 16.48 -8.55
CA GLY A 292 17.42 16.02 -9.85
C GLY A 292 16.56 16.64 -10.95
N HIS A 293 17.22 17.19 -11.96
CA HIS A 293 16.59 17.82 -13.11
C HIS A 293 16.96 17.02 -14.35
N PHE A 294 15.96 16.52 -15.06
CA PHE A 294 16.15 16.01 -16.41
C PHE A 294 15.98 17.13 -17.42
N ASN A 295 17.03 17.44 -18.19
CA ASN A 295 16.85 18.25 -19.39
C ASN A 295 16.26 17.38 -20.54
N VAL A 296 15.85 18.01 -21.64
CA VAL A 296 15.21 17.30 -22.76
C VAL A 296 16.17 16.31 -23.45
N ASP A 297 17.45 16.65 -23.54
CA ASP A 297 18.47 15.81 -24.17
C ASP A 297 18.81 14.59 -23.30
N ASP A 298 18.83 14.74 -21.98
CA ASP A 298 18.99 13.65 -21.02
C ASP A 298 17.86 12.64 -21.22
N ILE A 299 16.61 13.11 -21.25
CA ILE A 299 15.42 12.27 -21.48
C ILE A 299 15.55 11.55 -22.83
N GLY A 300 15.87 12.28 -23.89
CA GLY A 300 16.04 11.70 -25.22
C GLY A 300 17.19 10.68 -25.32
N SER A 301 18.16 10.73 -24.42
CA SER A 301 19.35 9.86 -24.42
C SER A 301 19.21 8.66 -23.50
N LEU A 302 18.16 8.59 -22.67
CA LEU A 302 17.87 7.43 -21.83
C LEU A 302 17.80 6.16 -22.68
N PRO A 303 18.52 5.08 -22.31
CA PRO A 303 18.42 3.82 -23.01
C PRO A 303 17.03 3.21 -22.81
N VAL A 304 16.51 2.52 -23.83
CA VAL A 304 15.30 1.71 -23.75
C VAL A 304 15.50 0.41 -24.54
N PHE A 305 14.84 -0.65 -24.07
CA PHE A 305 14.74 -1.89 -24.84
C PHE A 305 13.62 -1.78 -25.86
N VAL A 306 13.85 -2.35 -27.04
CA VAL A 306 12.93 -2.31 -28.18
C VAL A 306 12.63 -3.76 -28.61
N PRO A 307 11.65 -4.42 -27.96
CA PRO A 307 11.11 -5.69 -28.43
C PRO A 307 10.36 -5.52 -29.75
N PRO A 308 10.06 -6.61 -30.47
CA PRO A 308 9.03 -6.61 -31.51
C PRO A 308 7.70 -6.03 -31.01
N LEU A 309 6.98 -5.29 -31.86
CA LEU A 309 5.77 -4.55 -31.43
C LEU A 309 4.67 -5.48 -30.90
N ASP A 310 4.47 -6.65 -31.53
CA ASP A 310 3.52 -7.67 -31.08
C ASP A 310 3.84 -8.15 -29.66
N GLU A 311 5.13 -8.23 -29.33
CA GLU A 311 5.62 -8.62 -28.03
C GLU A 311 5.42 -7.52 -26.98
N GLN A 312 5.65 -6.26 -27.33
CA GLN A 312 5.34 -5.11 -26.45
C GLN A 312 3.85 -5.10 -26.08
N VAL A 313 2.97 -5.28 -27.06
CA VAL A 313 1.51 -5.35 -26.85
C VAL A 313 1.15 -6.55 -25.97
N ALA A 314 1.78 -7.71 -26.19
CA ALA A 314 1.57 -8.89 -25.35
C ALA A 314 2.00 -8.65 -23.89
N VAL A 315 3.14 -7.99 -23.67
CA VAL A 315 3.60 -7.60 -22.32
C VAL A 315 2.59 -6.66 -21.67
N VAL A 316 2.15 -5.60 -22.35
CA VAL A 316 1.16 -4.65 -21.80
C VAL A 316 -0.15 -5.37 -21.42
N ALA A 317 -0.65 -6.26 -22.27
CA ALA A 317 -1.86 -7.03 -22.00
C ALA A 317 -1.68 -8.02 -20.83
N PHE A 318 -0.51 -8.65 -20.73
CA PHE A 318 -0.16 -9.52 -19.61
C PHE A 318 -0.10 -8.74 -18.28
N LEU A 319 0.64 -7.62 -18.25
CA LEU A 319 0.78 -6.78 -17.06
C LEU A 319 -0.55 -6.20 -16.60
N SER A 320 -1.40 -5.77 -17.54
CA SER A 320 -2.74 -5.27 -17.21
C SER A 320 -3.59 -6.32 -16.50
N ARG A 321 -3.58 -7.57 -16.99
CA ARG A 321 -4.28 -8.70 -16.36
C ARG A 321 -3.67 -9.05 -15.01
N LEU A 322 -2.35 -9.11 -14.91
CA LEU A 322 -1.62 -9.42 -13.68
C LEU A 322 -1.93 -8.40 -12.57
N ILE A 323 -1.78 -7.11 -12.86
CA ILE A 323 -2.01 -6.00 -11.93
C ILE A 323 -3.47 -6.01 -11.45
N SER A 324 -4.42 -6.25 -12.37
CA SER A 324 -5.84 -6.35 -12.01
C SER A 324 -6.14 -7.54 -11.09
N ARG A 325 -5.64 -8.74 -11.42
CA ARG A 325 -5.84 -9.95 -10.60
C ARG A 325 -5.25 -9.81 -9.20
N ILE A 326 -4.01 -9.31 -9.11
CA ILE A 326 -3.34 -9.08 -7.82
C ILE A 326 -4.08 -8.00 -7.02
N GLY A 327 -4.52 -6.92 -7.67
CA GLY A 327 -5.33 -5.88 -7.03
C GLY A 327 -6.62 -6.42 -6.41
N ASN A 328 -7.33 -7.29 -7.14
CA ASN A 328 -8.55 -7.93 -6.64
C ASN A 328 -8.27 -8.87 -5.46
N ALA A 329 -7.25 -9.73 -5.56
CA ALA A 329 -6.86 -10.63 -4.48
C ALA A 329 -6.46 -9.87 -3.22
N ARG A 330 -5.68 -8.80 -3.37
CA ARG A 330 -5.29 -7.91 -2.26
C ARG A 330 -6.51 -7.27 -1.60
N SER A 331 -7.44 -6.73 -2.38
CA SER A 331 -8.66 -6.12 -1.83
C SER A 331 -9.49 -7.13 -1.00
N LEU A 332 -9.62 -8.38 -1.47
CA LEU A 332 -10.31 -9.44 -0.74
C LEU A 332 -9.60 -9.79 0.58
N LEU A 333 -8.26 -9.86 0.57
CA LEU A 333 -7.47 -10.14 1.78
C LEU A 333 -7.58 -8.99 2.79
N GLU A 334 -7.50 -7.74 2.33
CA GLU A 334 -7.67 -6.55 3.19
C GLU A 334 -9.06 -6.51 3.83
N GLN A 335 -10.12 -6.79 3.06
CA GLN A 335 -11.48 -6.90 3.58
C GLN A 335 -11.63 -8.04 4.60
N ALA A 336 -11.01 -9.20 4.34
CA ALA A 336 -11.03 -10.32 5.28
C ALA A 336 -10.31 -9.98 6.60
N THR A 337 -9.17 -9.28 6.52
CA THR A 337 -8.45 -8.79 7.70
C THR A 337 -9.29 -7.80 8.51
N LEU A 338 -9.98 -6.87 7.84
CA LEU A 338 -10.92 -5.95 8.51
C LEU A 338 -12.03 -6.70 9.24
N ARG A 339 -12.70 -7.65 8.57
CA ARG A 339 -13.76 -8.48 9.18
C ARG A 339 -13.27 -9.29 10.37
N LEU A 340 -12.05 -9.84 10.32
CA LEU A 340 -11.45 -10.55 11.45
C LEU A 340 -11.22 -9.64 12.66
N ARG A 341 -10.78 -8.40 12.42
CA ARG A 341 -10.60 -7.39 13.49
C ARG A 341 -11.95 -6.99 14.10
N GLU A 342 -12.97 -6.76 13.28
CA GLU A 342 -14.34 -6.48 13.74
C GLU A 342 -14.93 -7.65 14.54
N TYR A 343 -14.77 -8.87 14.02
CA TYR A 343 -15.20 -10.09 14.71
C TYR A 343 -14.53 -10.23 16.08
N ARG A 344 -13.21 -10.01 16.16
CA ARG A 344 -12.46 -10.04 17.41
C ARG A 344 -13.04 -9.06 18.43
N THR A 345 -13.27 -7.81 18.03
CA THR A 345 -13.85 -6.78 18.89
C THR A 345 -15.22 -7.18 19.41
N ARG A 346 -16.09 -7.68 18.53
CA ARG A 346 -17.43 -8.16 18.93
C ARG A 346 -17.35 -9.35 19.86
N LEU A 347 -16.49 -10.34 19.56
CA LEU A 347 -16.34 -11.55 20.38
C LEU A 347 -15.91 -11.21 21.80
N ILE A 348 -14.93 -10.32 21.96
CA ILE A 348 -14.51 -9.85 23.29
C ILE A 348 -15.69 -9.23 24.04
N ALA A 349 -16.43 -8.32 23.40
CA ALA A 349 -17.56 -7.65 24.02
C ALA A 349 -18.68 -8.63 24.41
N ASP A 350 -19.09 -9.54 23.51
CA ASP A 350 -20.19 -10.46 23.76
C ASP A 350 -19.86 -11.48 24.86
N VAL A 351 -18.61 -11.98 24.91
CA VAL A 351 -18.16 -12.91 25.96
C VAL A 351 -18.05 -12.21 27.31
N VAL A 352 -17.42 -11.04 27.37
CA VAL A 352 -17.22 -10.31 28.63
C VAL A 352 -18.54 -9.78 29.21
N THR A 353 -19.48 -9.38 28.35
CA THR A 353 -20.81 -8.91 28.79
C THR A 353 -21.77 -10.04 29.13
N GLY A 354 -21.36 -11.30 28.97
CA GLY A 354 -22.20 -12.47 29.23
C GLY A 354 -23.29 -12.72 28.18
N LYS A 355 -23.26 -12.02 27.05
CA LYS A 355 -24.15 -12.31 25.90
C LYS A 355 -23.81 -13.65 25.24
N LEU A 356 -22.56 -14.09 25.39
CA LEU A 356 -22.08 -15.39 24.96
C LEU A 356 -21.43 -16.13 26.14
N ASP A 357 -22.05 -17.21 26.58
CA ASP A 357 -21.45 -18.13 27.57
C ASP A 357 -20.44 -19.04 26.87
N VAL A 358 -19.22 -19.08 27.40
CA VAL A 358 -18.08 -19.83 26.83
C VAL A 358 -17.56 -20.92 27.76
N ARG A 359 -18.24 -21.22 28.87
CA ARG A 359 -17.73 -22.17 29.88
C ARG A 359 -17.50 -23.58 29.32
N GLU A 360 -18.47 -24.11 28.59
CA GLU A 360 -18.35 -25.43 27.94
C GLU A 360 -17.26 -25.41 26.85
N ALA A 361 -17.27 -24.38 26.00
CA ALA A 361 -16.28 -24.22 24.93
C ALA A 361 -14.86 -24.11 25.49
N ALA A 362 -14.67 -23.35 26.57
CA ALA A 362 -13.38 -23.18 27.23
C ALA A 362 -12.87 -24.47 27.87
N ALA A 363 -13.76 -25.31 28.42
CA ALA A 363 -13.41 -26.60 28.99
C ALA A 363 -12.91 -27.59 27.92
N ALA A 364 -13.44 -27.51 26.70
CA ALA A 364 -13.07 -28.36 25.57
C ALA A 364 -11.80 -27.91 24.82
N LEU A 365 -11.18 -26.78 25.19
CA LEU A 365 -9.96 -26.30 24.53
C LEU A 365 -8.76 -27.20 24.85
N PRO A 366 -7.80 -27.36 23.91
CA PRO A 366 -6.54 -28.02 24.22
C PRO A 366 -5.73 -27.24 25.25
N ASP A 367 -4.84 -27.93 25.95
CA ASP A 367 -3.89 -27.28 26.84
C ASP A 367 -2.84 -26.49 26.04
N LEU A 368 -2.46 -25.34 26.59
CA LEU A 368 -1.75 -24.25 25.88
C LEU A 368 -0.34 -24.62 25.39
N GLU A 369 0.19 -25.80 25.73
CA GLU A 369 1.54 -26.27 25.38
C GLU A 369 1.63 -26.95 24.00
N SER A 370 0.50 -27.25 23.34
CA SER A 370 0.48 -28.01 22.08
C SER A 370 0.62 -27.19 20.78
N ASP A 371 0.58 -25.86 20.85
CA ASP A 371 0.61 -24.97 19.66
C ASP A 371 2.00 -24.33 19.40
N ALA A 372 3.08 -24.94 19.90
CA ALA A 372 4.46 -24.48 19.69
C ALA A 372 5.03 -24.86 18.30
N ASP A 373 4.23 -25.44 17.41
CA ASP A 373 4.68 -25.68 16.04
C ASP A 373 4.48 -24.42 15.19
N GLY A 374 5.57 -23.65 15.14
CA GLY A 374 5.80 -22.72 14.05
C GLY A 374 5.67 -23.49 12.74
N VAL A 375 4.59 -23.23 12.00
CA VAL A 375 4.55 -23.57 10.58
C VAL A 375 5.54 -22.64 9.89
N GLU A 376 6.80 -23.08 9.84
CA GLU A 376 7.71 -22.70 8.78
C GLU A 376 6.99 -23.03 7.46
N PHE A 377 6.41 -22.02 6.85
CA PHE A 377 6.13 -22.08 5.42
C PHE A 377 7.50 -22.11 4.73
N LYS A 378 8.05 -23.32 4.55
CA LYS A 378 9.03 -23.57 3.50
C LYS A 378 8.34 -23.24 2.18
N ALA A 379 8.64 -22.06 1.66
CA ALA A 379 8.41 -21.77 0.27
C ALA A 379 9.43 -22.59 -0.53
N GLU A 380 9.15 -23.88 -0.73
CA GLU A 380 9.73 -24.61 -1.86
C GLU A 380 9.06 -24.05 -3.12
N LEU A 381 9.67 -22.99 -3.66
CA LEU A 381 9.46 -22.57 -5.03
C LEU A 381 10.08 -23.64 -5.93
N ASP A 382 9.41 -24.78 -6.07
CA ASP A 382 9.66 -25.68 -7.19
C ASP A 382 9.18 -24.97 -8.45
N GLY A 383 10.14 -24.36 -9.13
CA GLY A 383 9.97 -23.67 -10.39
C GLY A 383 9.66 -24.64 -11.52
N THR A 384 8.46 -25.21 -11.55
CA THR A 384 7.81 -25.77 -12.75
C THR A 384 6.34 -26.08 -12.44
N ALA A 385 5.45 -25.10 -12.63
CA ALA A 385 4.05 -25.39 -12.91
C ALA A 385 3.67 -24.70 -14.22
N PRO A 386 3.17 -25.43 -15.24
CA PRO A 386 2.88 -24.85 -16.54
C PRO A 386 1.66 -23.94 -16.43
N ILE A 387 1.78 -22.77 -17.07
CA ILE A 387 0.69 -21.81 -17.27
C ILE A 387 -0.42 -22.50 -18.08
N ALA A 388 -1.63 -22.50 -17.53
CA ALA A 388 -2.88 -22.72 -18.25
C ALA A 388 -3.65 -21.39 -18.32
#